data_AF-A0A642V8S8-F1
#
_entry.id   AF-A0A642V8S8-F1
#
_cell.length_a   1.000
_cell.length_b   1.000
_cell.length_c   1.000
_cell.angle_alpha   90.00
_cell.angle_beta   90.00
_cell.angle_gamma   90.00
#
_symmetry.space_group_name_H-M   'P 1'
#
loop_
_entity.id
_entity.type
_entity.pdbx_description
1 polymer ?
#
loop_
_entity_poly.entity_id
_entity_poly.type
_entity_poly.pdbx_seq_one_letter_code
_entity_poly.pdbx_strand_id
1 'polypeptide(L)'
;MGLFKLLWSGQTNNHYGSDIVIPLYGEGSKEDCVDLQIRSLMYMFRRCDIVNSKPFSSGQQQGRLLEHSSTSKTTLDQLDLGSAKSETEKLDLLYNKAKFDLLFQDDPHRILIDWSKNKFRSLCILSSHPIELKTLPKFDVPNFSFAVLHNDSSEAEYIETLANSDIYTEHLVSVDLEARKKIVKNALALVKGGATRTLTMDERAFIIKYYLNKVAVEVQVERLYRGMALKAEKERGSVTPVTPTLRSPEREEANNKRSGRSPFRSSSPERYKGTERRLNMSPDRFRMGIRTPDRSPERSPERTARSSQNASPTQGPRKMKSSSALLSNSTTSASITISPPSSPTKNKLSKQTSAFNLRLNMNEAPNLAPPVPQEEDIKTQLLSQARIAVRKKIDDEKLALKKLRAANRASRAKNDAAINA
;
A
#
# COMPACT_ATOMS: atom_id res chain seq x y z
N MET A 1 7.78 33.15 3.07
CA MET A 1 9.13 32.70 2.62
C MET A 1 8.99 31.33 1.98
N GLY A 2 9.05 31.23 0.65
CA GLY A 2 8.70 29.98 -0.06
C GLY A 2 9.71 28.86 0.14
N LEU A 3 9.23 27.64 0.41
CA LEU A 3 10.03 26.39 0.50
C LEU A 3 11.01 26.24 -0.69
N PHE A 4 10.65 26.82 -1.83
CA PHE A 4 11.45 26.88 -3.06
C PHE A 4 12.79 27.59 -2.93
N LYS A 5 12.87 28.67 -2.12
CA LYS A 5 14.15 29.37 -1.94
C LYS A 5 15.12 28.53 -1.12
N LEU A 6 14.63 27.67 -0.23
CA LEU A 6 15.46 26.76 0.58
C LEU A 6 15.99 25.56 -0.23
N LEU A 7 15.24 25.10 -1.24
CA LEU A 7 15.63 23.94 -2.06
C LEU A 7 16.74 24.26 -3.08
N TRP A 8 16.95 25.54 -3.43
CA TRP A 8 17.80 25.97 -4.55
C TRP A 8 18.81 27.08 -4.25
N SER A 9 18.81 27.68 -3.05
CA SER A 9 19.70 28.81 -2.75
C SER A 9 21.19 28.47 -2.59
N GLY A 10 21.57 27.19 -2.67
CA GLY A 10 22.96 26.75 -2.49
C GLY A 10 23.76 26.51 -3.77
N GLN A 11 23.14 26.47 -4.95
CA GLN A 11 23.80 25.96 -6.18
C GLN A 11 24.40 27.03 -7.10
N THR A 12 24.35 28.33 -6.76
CA THR A 12 24.66 29.38 -7.74
C THR A 12 26.15 29.63 -8.03
N ASN A 13 27.11 28.92 -7.44
CA ASN A 13 28.52 29.34 -7.51
C ASN A 13 29.58 28.28 -7.88
N ASN A 14 29.26 27.17 -8.57
CA ASN A 14 30.33 26.32 -9.11
C ASN A 14 30.13 25.90 -10.58
N HIS A 15 31.11 26.30 -11.40
CA HIS A 15 31.27 26.14 -12.85
C HIS A 15 31.52 24.70 -13.35
N TYR A 16 30.92 23.69 -12.72
CA TYR A 16 30.86 22.35 -13.31
C TYR A 16 29.44 22.09 -13.77
N GLY A 17 29.28 21.77 -15.07
CA GLY A 17 28.03 21.29 -15.66
C GLY A 17 27.57 20.03 -14.95
N SER A 18 26.93 20.21 -13.80
CA SER A 18 26.38 19.15 -12.99
C SER A 18 25.18 18.62 -13.77
N ASP A 19 25.36 17.45 -14.35
CA ASP A 19 24.26 16.69 -14.93
C ASP A 19 23.13 16.66 -13.91
N ILE A 20 21.97 17.17 -14.32
CA ILE A 20 20.78 17.22 -13.48
C ILE A 20 20.38 15.77 -13.19
N VAL A 21 20.63 15.32 -11.97
CA VAL A 21 20.27 13.95 -11.54
C VAL A 21 18.78 13.91 -11.23
N ILE A 22 18.03 13.19 -12.07
CA ILE A 22 16.59 12.97 -11.92
C ILE A 22 16.37 11.78 -10.96
N PRO A 23 15.54 11.90 -9.91
CA PRO A 23 15.31 10.83 -8.95
C PRO A 23 14.64 9.63 -9.63
N LEU A 24 15.10 8.44 -9.25
CA LEU A 24 14.56 7.17 -9.73
C LEU A 24 13.66 6.50 -8.69
N TYR A 25 13.72 6.97 -7.44
CA TYR A 25 13.00 6.42 -6.29
C TYR A 25 13.25 4.93 -6.11
N GLY A 26 14.48 4.50 -6.38
CA GLY A 26 14.92 3.14 -6.12
C GLY A 26 15.08 2.88 -4.63
N GLU A 27 15.10 1.60 -4.26
CA GLU A 27 15.41 1.15 -2.91
C GLU A 27 16.69 0.30 -2.97
N GLY A 28 17.44 0.24 -1.88
CA GLY A 28 18.64 -0.58 -1.77
C GLY A 28 19.83 0.03 -2.51
N SER A 29 20.53 -0.77 -3.30
CA SER A 29 21.68 -0.31 -4.12
C SER A 29 21.31 0.72 -5.19
N LYS A 30 20.01 0.88 -5.48
CA LYS A 30 19.47 1.86 -6.42
C LYS A 30 18.82 3.07 -5.73
N GLU A 31 19.00 3.21 -4.43
CA GLU A 31 18.55 4.38 -3.68
C GLU A 31 19.18 5.65 -4.27
N ASP A 32 18.38 6.70 -4.40
CA ASP A 32 18.89 8.02 -4.81
C ASP A 32 19.83 8.55 -3.70
N CYS A 33 20.68 9.54 -4.01
CA CYS A 33 21.42 10.18 -2.92
C CYS A 33 20.44 10.78 -1.90
N VAL A 34 20.77 10.66 -0.61
CA VAL A 34 19.85 11.00 0.50
C VAL A 34 19.30 12.42 0.37
N ASP A 35 20.15 13.39 0.03
CA ASP A 35 19.73 14.78 -0.18
C ASP A 35 18.75 14.93 -1.36
N LEU A 36 18.95 14.22 -2.48
CA LEU A 36 17.99 14.22 -3.60
C LEU A 36 16.67 13.55 -3.22
N GLN A 37 16.73 12.42 -2.50
CA GLN A 37 15.55 11.70 -2.03
C GLN A 37 14.70 12.55 -1.08
N ILE A 38 15.32 13.24 -0.12
CA ILE A 38 14.60 14.15 0.78
C ILE A 38 13.91 15.26 -0.02
N ARG A 39 14.64 15.93 -0.92
CA ARG A 39 14.08 17.01 -1.75
C ARG A 39 12.91 16.54 -2.62
N SER A 40 13.09 15.40 -3.29
CA SER A 40 12.08 14.84 -4.18
C SER A 40 10.85 14.35 -3.42
N LEU A 41 11.01 13.68 -2.28
CA LEU A 41 9.90 13.22 -1.44
C LEU A 41 9.13 14.38 -0.80
N MET A 42 9.80 15.45 -0.37
CA MET A 42 9.13 16.66 0.12
C MET A 42 8.24 17.30 -0.96
N TYR A 43 8.73 17.36 -2.20
CA TYR A 43 7.95 17.84 -3.33
C TYR A 43 6.77 16.90 -3.64
N MET A 44 7.03 15.59 -3.79
CA MET A 44 6.01 14.58 -4.09
C MET A 44 4.92 14.49 -3.02
N PHE A 45 5.26 14.66 -1.73
CA PHE A 45 4.31 14.65 -0.63
C PHE A 45 3.16 15.64 -0.85
N ARG A 46 3.51 16.88 -1.20
CA ARG A 46 2.55 17.95 -1.49
C ARG A 46 1.91 17.74 -2.86
N ARG A 47 2.72 17.42 -3.87
CA ARG A 47 2.29 17.34 -5.27
C ARG A 47 1.27 16.23 -5.53
N CYS A 48 1.39 15.10 -4.83
CA CYS A 48 0.51 13.94 -4.95
C CYS A 48 -0.54 13.86 -3.82
N ASP A 49 -0.61 14.89 -2.97
CA ASP A 49 -1.56 14.97 -1.84
C ASP A 49 -1.58 13.68 -1.00
N ILE A 50 -0.39 13.22 -0.59
CA ILE A 50 -0.21 11.91 0.07
C ILE A 50 -1.09 11.78 1.32
N VAL A 51 -1.29 12.87 2.07
CA VAL A 51 -2.11 12.91 3.28
C VAL A 51 -3.55 12.47 3.00
N ASN A 52 -4.12 12.93 1.88
CA ASN A 52 -5.50 12.66 1.50
C ASN A 52 -5.62 11.57 0.42
N SER A 53 -4.54 10.84 0.14
CA SER A 53 -4.56 9.77 -0.85
C SER A 53 -5.62 8.74 -0.48
N LYS A 54 -6.54 8.46 -1.41
CA LYS A 54 -7.65 7.52 -1.19
C LYS A 54 -7.15 6.07 -1.26
N PRO A 55 -7.76 5.14 -0.50
CA PRO A 55 -7.52 3.72 -0.68
C PRO A 55 -7.81 3.30 -2.13
N PHE A 56 -6.99 2.38 -2.64
CA PHE A 56 -7.19 1.85 -3.98
C PHE A 56 -8.57 1.20 -4.09
N SER A 57 -9.40 1.74 -4.98
CA SER A 57 -10.73 1.23 -5.25
C SER A 57 -10.66 0.40 -6.53
N SER A 58 -10.93 -0.90 -6.43
CA SER A 58 -10.86 -1.86 -7.54
C SER A 58 -11.77 -1.55 -8.74
N GLY A 59 -12.63 -0.53 -8.64
CA GLY A 59 -13.48 -0.02 -9.72
C GLY A 59 -12.98 1.25 -10.42
N GLN A 60 -11.94 1.93 -9.92
CA GLN A 60 -11.30 3.00 -10.69
C GLN A 60 -10.40 2.36 -11.75
N GLN A 61 -10.82 2.53 -13.00
CA GLN A 61 -10.23 1.88 -14.16
C GLN A 61 -8.70 1.98 -14.18
N GLN A 62 -8.07 0.83 -14.40
CA GLN A 62 -6.63 0.57 -14.54
C GLN A 62 -5.91 1.31 -15.69
N GLY A 63 -6.44 2.44 -16.17
CA GLY A 63 -5.91 3.17 -17.32
C GLY A 63 -5.93 4.69 -17.21
N ARG A 64 -6.69 5.28 -16.29
CA ARG A 64 -6.51 6.70 -15.96
C ARG A 64 -5.68 6.78 -14.70
N LEU A 65 -4.39 7.06 -14.92
CA LEU A 65 -3.47 7.70 -13.97
C LEU A 65 -4.30 8.58 -13.04
N LEU A 66 -4.09 8.50 -11.74
CA LEU A 66 -4.72 9.39 -10.75
C LEU A 66 -4.79 10.81 -11.33
N GLU A 67 -5.91 11.15 -11.97
CA GLU A 67 -6.33 12.52 -12.20
C GLU A 67 -6.75 12.94 -10.81
N HIS A 68 -5.75 13.15 -9.95
CA HIS A 68 -5.84 14.12 -8.89
C HIS A 68 -6.27 15.37 -9.62
N SER A 69 -7.58 15.65 -9.60
CA SER A 69 -8.06 16.93 -10.06
C SER A 69 -7.24 17.92 -9.24
N SER A 70 -6.38 18.68 -9.92
CA SER A 70 -5.55 19.74 -9.35
C SER A 70 -6.42 20.91 -8.87
N THR A 71 -7.52 20.58 -8.22
CA THR A 71 -8.51 21.44 -7.61
C THR A 71 -8.28 21.44 -6.11
N SER A 72 -7.03 21.57 -5.67
CA SER A 72 -6.77 22.29 -4.44
C SER A 72 -7.23 23.73 -4.70
N LYS A 73 -8.50 23.99 -4.37
CA LYS A 73 -9.10 25.32 -4.32
C LYS A 73 -8.38 26.13 -3.24
N THR A 74 -7.19 26.62 -3.54
CA THR A 74 -6.63 27.76 -2.82
C THR A 74 -7.22 28.98 -3.50
N THR A 75 -8.29 29.52 -2.91
CA THR A 75 -9.01 30.72 -3.33
C THR A 75 -8.18 31.98 -3.05
N LEU A 76 -7.03 32.14 -3.71
CA LEU A 76 -6.35 33.42 -3.79
C LEU A 76 -5.53 33.48 -5.09
N ASP A 77 -5.78 34.54 -5.86
CA ASP A 77 -4.97 35.04 -6.97
C ASP A 77 -5.09 34.35 -8.32
N GLN A 78 -6.22 34.66 -8.97
CA GLN A 78 -6.47 34.48 -10.40
C GLN A 78 -5.85 35.61 -11.23
N LEU A 79 -4.57 35.93 -10.99
CA LEU A 79 -3.80 36.87 -11.78
C LEU A 79 -2.41 36.24 -12.03
N ASP A 80 -2.10 36.00 -13.30
CA ASP A 80 -0.82 35.47 -13.82
C ASP A 80 -0.57 33.93 -13.79
N LEU A 81 -1.60 33.14 -14.12
CA LEU A 81 -1.57 31.67 -14.12
C LEU A 81 -0.70 30.99 -15.21
N GLY A 82 -0.20 31.74 -16.19
CA GLY A 82 0.58 31.18 -17.30
C GLY A 82 1.97 30.70 -16.88
N SER A 83 2.64 31.43 -15.98
CA SER A 83 4.00 31.12 -15.52
C SER A 83 4.02 29.97 -14.51
N ALA A 84 3.12 30.00 -13.51
CA ALA A 84 3.09 29.02 -12.42
C ALA A 84 2.81 27.58 -12.91
N LYS A 85 1.96 27.41 -13.93
CA LYS A 85 1.68 26.08 -14.51
C LYS A 85 2.94 25.50 -15.16
N SER A 86 3.69 26.33 -15.88
CA SER A 86 4.97 25.94 -16.49
C SER A 86 6.00 25.51 -15.44
N GLU A 87 6.08 26.21 -14.30
CA GLU A 87 7.00 25.84 -13.22
C GLU A 87 6.65 24.48 -12.60
N THR A 88 5.37 24.22 -12.33
CA THR A 88 4.94 22.92 -11.78
C THR A 88 5.22 21.75 -12.74
N GLU A 89 5.03 21.95 -14.05
CA GLU A 89 5.34 20.93 -15.06
C GLU A 89 6.85 20.66 -15.14
N LYS A 90 7.68 21.71 -15.07
CA LYS A 90 9.15 21.57 -14.99
C LYS A 90 9.57 20.78 -13.75
N LEU A 91 8.96 21.04 -12.60
CA LEU A 91 9.24 20.32 -11.35
C LEU A 91 8.75 18.87 -11.40
N ASP A 92 7.59 18.61 -12.02
CA ASP A 92 7.08 17.26 -12.24
C ASP A 92 8.02 16.43 -13.13
N LEU A 93 8.63 17.06 -14.14
CA LEU A 93 9.67 16.43 -14.95
C LEU A 93 10.97 16.22 -14.15
N LEU A 94 11.43 17.26 -13.47
CA LEU A 94 12.67 17.26 -12.71
C LEU A 94 12.68 16.22 -11.59
N TYR A 95 11.58 16.13 -10.83
CA TYR A 95 11.41 15.15 -9.77
C TYR A 95 10.70 13.89 -10.26
N ASN A 96 10.56 13.70 -11.56
CA ASN A 96 10.07 12.46 -12.17
C ASN A 96 8.76 11.94 -11.55
N LYS A 97 7.74 12.81 -11.50
CA LYS A 97 6.42 12.47 -10.94
C LYS A 97 5.85 11.21 -11.58
N ALA A 98 6.04 11.04 -12.89
CA ALA A 98 5.58 9.85 -13.61
C ALA A 98 6.18 8.55 -13.03
N LYS A 99 7.49 8.53 -12.74
CA LYS A 99 8.14 7.39 -12.10
C LYS A 99 7.64 7.16 -10.69
N PHE A 100 7.44 8.23 -9.93
CA PHE A 100 6.89 8.16 -8.57
C PHE A 100 5.49 7.56 -8.56
N ASP A 101 4.59 8.00 -9.44
CA ASP A 101 3.23 7.45 -9.57
C ASP A 101 3.26 5.94 -9.92
N LEU A 102 4.21 5.51 -10.75
CA LEU A 102 4.38 4.10 -11.12
C LEU A 102 4.74 3.21 -9.91
N LEU A 103 5.40 3.73 -8.88
CA LEU A 103 5.75 2.96 -7.67
C LEU A 103 4.50 2.38 -6.98
N PHE A 104 3.38 3.12 -7.03
CA PHE A 104 2.13 2.69 -6.41
C PHE A 104 1.29 1.78 -7.31
N GLN A 105 1.40 1.96 -8.63
CA GLN A 105 0.63 1.21 -9.62
C GLN A 105 1.16 -0.22 -9.81
N ASP A 106 2.47 -0.43 -9.69
CA ASP A 106 3.11 -1.71 -9.96
C ASP A 106 3.24 -2.62 -8.72
N ASP A 107 2.69 -2.20 -7.57
CA ASP A 107 2.72 -2.97 -6.33
C ASP A 107 1.44 -3.80 -6.14
N PRO A 108 1.54 -5.13 -5.89
CA PRO A 108 0.37 -5.96 -5.58
C PRO A 108 -0.30 -5.64 -4.25
N HIS A 109 0.38 -4.97 -3.31
CA HIS A 109 -0.20 -4.57 -2.02
C HIS A 109 -0.99 -3.27 -2.11
N ARG A 110 -1.07 -2.62 -3.28
CA ARG A 110 -1.87 -1.40 -3.47
C ARG A 110 -3.33 -1.54 -3.08
N ILE A 111 -3.88 -2.75 -3.15
CA ILE A 111 -5.25 -3.09 -2.76
C ILE A 111 -5.49 -3.10 -1.24
N LEU A 112 -4.42 -2.97 -0.45
CA LEU A 112 -4.48 -2.89 1.00
C LEU A 112 -4.77 -1.44 1.42
N ILE A 113 -5.35 -1.30 2.61
CA ILE A 113 -5.72 0.01 3.15
C ILE A 113 -4.50 0.94 3.24
N ASP A 114 -4.72 2.21 2.91
CA ASP A 114 -3.76 3.31 3.03
C ASP A 114 -2.38 3.01 2.45
N TRP A 115 -2.32 2.17 1.42
CA TRP A 115 -1.06 1.70 0.84
C TRP A 115 -0.17 2.86 0.39
N SER A 116 -0.73 3.86 -0.31
CA SER A 116 0.05 5.00 -0.81
C SER A 116 0.72 5.79 0.31
N LYS A 117 0.02 6.01 1.43
CA LYS A 117 0.60 6.68 2.61
C LYS A 117 1.75 5.89 3.20
N ASN A 118 1.55 4.58 3.36
CA ASN A 118 2.52 3.73 4.06
C ASN A 118 3.73 3.35 3.19
N LYS A 119 3.53 3.22 1.88
CA LYS A 119 4.64 3.12 0.92
C LYS A 119 5.42 4.43 0.85
N PHE A 120 4.76 5.60 0.94
CA PHE A 120 5.49 6.86 1.06
C PHE A 120 6.30 6.94 2.35
N ARG A 121 5.72 6.56 3.49
CA ARG A 121 6.43 6.51 4.79
C ARG A 121 7.64 5.58 4.75
N SER A 122 7.56 4.44 4.07
CA SER A 122 8.72 3.56 3.93
C SER A 122 9.86 4.19 3.12
N LEU A 123 9.54 5.02 2.13
CA LEU A 123 10.54 5.79 1.37
C LEU A 123 11.19 6.91 2.21
N CYS A 124 10.55 7.32 3.31
CA CYS A 124 11.12 8.29 4.26
C CYS A 124 12.12 7.66 5.25
N ILE A 125 12.37 6.35 5.15
CA ILE A 125 13.39 5.66 5.94
C ILE A 125 14.68 5.63 5.12
N LEU A 126 15.60 6.51 5.48
CA LEU A 126 16.84 6.81 4.75
C LEU A 126 17.97 5.88 5.16
N SER A 127 18.89 5.58 4.22
CA SER A 127 20.12 4.83 4.51
C SER A 127 21.11 5.54 5.41
N SER A 128 21.15 6.87 5.38
CA SER A 128 22.12 7.67 6.13
C SER A 128 21.60 9.07 6.40
N HIS A 129 22.37 9.88 7.12
CA HIS A 129 22.08 11.29 7.32
C HIS A 129 22.41 12.10 6.06
N PRO A 130 21.62 13.14 5.72
CA PRO A 130 21.92 14.03 4.61
C PRO A 130 23.27 14.73 4.79
N ILE A 131 23.95 15.00 3.67
CA ILE A 131 25.27 15.66 3.68
C ILE A 131 25.08 17.18 3.57
N GLU A 132 24.11 17.65 2.79
CA GLU A 132 23.87 19.08 2.55
C GLU A 132 23.01 19.70 3.66
N LEU A 133 22.16 18.91 4.31
CA LEU A 133 21.20 19.38 5.31
C LEU A 133 21.70 19.12 6.74
N LYS A 134 21.83 20.18 7.55
CA LYS A 134 22.23 20.07 8.97
C LYS A 134 21.21 19.30 9.81
N THR A 135 19.93 19.37 9.45
CA THR A 135 18.82 18.74 10.15
C THR A 135 17.83 18.14 9.16
N LEU A 136 17.17 17.06 9.55
CA LEU A 136 16.12 16.47 8.73
C LEU A 136 14.92 17.43 8.65
N PRO A 137 14.43 17.73 7.43
CA PRO A 137 13.24 18.56 7.29
C PRO A 137 12.02 17.85 7.87
N LYS A 138 11.04 18.63 8.30
CA LYS A 138 9.78 18.13 8.85
C LYS A 138 8.64 18.37 7.86
N PHE A 139 7.71 17.43 7.82
CA PHE A 139 6.44 17.62 7.11
C PHE A 139 5.52 18.51 7.97
N ASP A 140 4.64 19.27 7.32
CA ASP A 140 3.67 20.15 8.00
C ASP A 140 2.50 19.37 8.62
N VAL A 141 2.54 18.03 8.59
CA VAL A 141 1.47 17.12 8.99
C VAL A 141 2.05 16.06 9.92
N PRO A 142 1.35 15.71 11.02
CA PRO A 142 1.81 14.68 11.93
C PRO A 142 1.90 13.31 11.25
N ASN A 143 2.70 12.43 11.85
CA ASN A 143 2.89 11.04 11.43
C ASN A 143 3.49 10.86 10.02
N PHE A 144 4.20 11.88 9.56
CA PHE A 144 5.13 11.81 8.45
C PHE A 144 6.44 12.43 8.93
N SER A 145 7.50 11.63 8.91
CA SER A 145 8.83 12.07 9.30
C SER A 145 9.88 11.25 8.56
N PHE A 146 11.04 11.87 8.32
CA PHE A 146 12.22 11.11 7.93
C PHE A 146 12.80 10.39 9.15
N ALA A 147 13.21 9.15 8.95
CA ALA A 147 13.98 8.37 9.91
C ALA A 147 15.24 7.88 9.22
N VAL A 148 16.33 7.77 9.97
CA VAL A 148 17.59 7.21 9.45
C VAL A 148 17.75 5.81 10.02
N LEU A 149 18.04 4.86 9.15
CA LEU A 149 18.34 3.49 9.52
C LEU A 149 19.55 3.03 8.71
N HIS A 150 20.70 2.98 9.36
CA HIS A 150 21.95 2.64 8.69
C HIS A 150 22.04 1.14 8.40
N ASN A 151 22.92 0.78 7.47
CA ASN A 151 23.15 -0.62 7.10
C ASN A 151 24.03 -1.37 8.13
N ASP A 152 24.77 -0.63 8.95
CA ASP A 152 25.55 -1.11 10.10
C ASP A 152 24.82 -0.97 11.45
N SER A 153 23.60 -0.40 11.46
CA SER A 153 22.75 -0.33 12.64
C SER A 153 22.52 -1.70 13.27
N SER A 154 22.45 -1.73 14.61
CA SER A 154 22.28 -2.98 15.36
C SER A 154 20.89 -3.59 15.11
N GLU A 155 20.73 -4.89 15.38
CA GLU A 155 19.42 -5.55 15.27
C GLU A 155 18.36 -4.92 16.20
N ALA A 156 18.76 -4.53 17.42
CA ALA A 156 17.87 -3.84 18.34
C ALA A 156 17.39 -2.50 17.75
N GLU A 157 18.28 -1.76 17.09
CA GLU A 157 17.96 -0.50 16.44
C GLU A 157 17.03 -0.68 15.22
N TYR A 158 17.23 -1.72 14.41
CA TYR A 158 16.29 -2.08 13.33
C TYR A 158 14.90 -2.39 13.89
N ILE A 159 14.83 -3.19 14.94
CA ILE A 159 13.58 -3.56 15.60
C ILE A 159 12.89 -2.32 16.15
N GLU A 160 13.59 -1.49 16.89
CA GLU A 160 13.02 -0.31 17.55
C GLU A 160 12.59 0.75 16.54
N THR A 161 13.43 1.05 15.54
CA THR A 161 13.14 2.06 14.51
C THR A 161 11.92 1.67 13.68
N LEU A 162 11.85 0.42 13.21
CA LEU A 162 10.72 -0.02 12.39
C LEU A 162 9.45 -0.21 13.23
N ALA A 163 9.55 -0.83 14.41
CA ALA A 163 8.39 -1.11 15.25
C ALA A 163 7.76 0.17 15.85
N ASN A 164 8.52 1.25 16.02
CA ASN A 164 8.00 2.55 16.45
C ASN A 164 7.74 3.54 15.30
N SER A 165 8.00 3.15 14.05
CA SER A 165 7.73 4.03 12.90
C SER A 165 6.25 4.38 12.75
N ASP A 166 5.97 5.46 12.02
CA ASP A 166 4.61 5.89 11.68
C ASP A 166 3.91 5.03 10.61
N ILE A 167 4.55 3.95 10.16
CA ILE A 167 3.96 3.01 9.21
C ILE A 167 2.70 2.38 9.85
N TYR A 168 1.56 2.60 9.19
CA TYR A 168 0.20 2.24 9.62
C TYR A 168 -0.24 2.90 10.94
N THR A 169 0.24 4.11 11.21
CA THR A 169 -0.11 4.89 12.42
C THR A 169 -1.63 5.09 12.61
N GLU A 170 -2.39 5.20 11.51
CA GLU A 170 -3.86 5.32 11.55
C GLU A 170 -4.57 4.07 12.09
N HIS A 171 -3.85 2.94 12.12
CA HIS A 171 -4.35 1.61 12.49
C HIS A 171 -3.55 1.00 13.64
N LEU A 172 -2.90 1.80 14.50
CA LEU A 172 -2.08 1.28 15.61
C LEU A 172 -2.88 0.41 16.60
N VAL A 173 -4.19 0.66 16.73
CA VAL A 173 -5.09 -0.17 17.55
C VAL A 173 -5.25 -1.59 16.97
N SER A 174 -4.78 -1.83 15.74
CA SER A 174 -4.94 -3.10 15.04
C SER A 174 -3.70 -4.00 15.09
N VAL A 175 -2.50 -3.47 15.35
CA VAL A 175 -1.28 -4.27 15.41
C VAL A 175 -0.45 -3.83 16.61
N ASP A 176 -0.31 -4.73 17.57
CA ASP A 176 0.47 -4.54 18.80
C ASP A 176 1.96 -4.36 18.50
N LEU A 177 2.63 -3.59 19.37
CA LEU A 177 4.07 -3.31 19.25
C LEU A 177 4.89 -4.61 19.22
N GLU A 178 4.51 -5.64 19.99
CA GLU A 178 5.20 -6.92 20.02
C GLU A 178 5.05 -7.69 18.70
N ALA A 179 3.88 -7.70 18.07
CA ALA A 179 3.74 -8.21 16.70
C ALA A 179 4.60 -7.42 15.70
N ARG A 180 4.67 -6.08 15.79
CA ARG A 180 5.55 -5.27 14.93
C ARG A 180 7.02 -5.68 15.11
N LYS A 181 7.49 -5.77 16.35
CA LYS A 181 8.85 -6.25 16.68
C LYS A 181 9.10 -7.66 16.15
N LYS A 182 8.14 -8.57 16.30
CA LYS A 182 8.21 -9.95 15.77
C LYS A 182 8.32 -9.98 14.25
N ILE A 183 7.59 -9.12 13.53
CA ILE A 183 7.70 -9.02 12.07
C ILE A 183 9.12 -8.60 11.67
N VAL A 184 9.72 -7.62 12.35
CA VAL A 184 11.09 -7.16 12.05
C VAL A 184 12.11 -8.26 12.34
N LYS A 185 12.01 -8.95 13.49
CA LYS A 185 12.86 -10.11 13.83
C LYS A 185 12.80 -11.19 12.75
N ASN A 186 11.60 -11.50 12.26
CA ASN A 186 11.42 -12.46 11.17
C ASN A 186 12.10 -11.98 9.87
N ALA A 187 12.00 -10.69 9.55
CA ALA A 187 12.64 -10.11 8.36
C ALA A 187 14.18 -10.23 8.45
N LEU A 188 14.74 -9.91 9.61
CA LEU A 188 16.18 -10.02 9.89
C LEU A 188 16.65 -11.47 9.83
N ALA A 189 15.90 -12.41 10.39
CA ALA A 189 16.23 -13.84 10.34
C ALA A 189 16.26 -14.41 8.90
N LEU A 190 15.45 -13.87 7.98
CA LEU A 190 15.46 -14.26 6.57
C LEU A 190 16.70 -13.79 5.82
N VAL A 191 17.35 -12.74 6.30
CA VAL A 191 18.52 -12.12 5.66
C VAL A 191 19.83 -12.56 6.32
N LYS A 192 19.85 -12.67 7.64
CA LYS A 192 21.03 -13.07 8.40
C LYS A 192 21.21 -14.58 8.35
N GLY A 193 22.01 -15.05 7.39
CA GLY A 193 22.54 -16.42 7.36
C GLY A 193 23.65 -16.72 8.39
N GLY A 194 23.84 -15.87 9.41
CA GLY A 194 24.92 -15.95 10.41
C GLY A 194 25.04 -14.68 11.25
N ALA A 195 25.73 -14.76 12.40
CA ALA A 195 25.53 -13.84 13.53
C ALA A 195 26.19 -12.45 13.46
N THR A 196 27.01 -12.07 12.46
CA THR A 196 27.87 -10.87 12.61
C THR A 196 28.17 -10.07 11.35
N ARG A 197 27.42 -10.21 10.25
CA ARG A 197 27.66 -9.39 9.04
C ARG A 197 26.84 -8.10 9.02
N THR A 198 27.47 -7.02 8.57
CA THR A 198 26.81 -5.77 8.16
C THR A 198 25.81 -6.06 7.04
N LEU A 199 24.65 -5.43 7.10
CA LEU A 199 23.63 -5.61 6.06
C LEU A 199 24.06 -4.84 4.80
N THR A 200 23.76 -5.41 3.64
CA THR A 200 23.85 -4.67 2.37
C THR A 200 22.68 -3.69 2.24
N MET A 201 22.78 -2.71 1.34
CA MET A 201 21.66 -1.80 1.09
C MET A 201 20.41 -2.54 0.57
N ASP A 202 20.58 -3.54 -0.29
CA ASP A 202 19.47 -4.35 -0.81
C ASP A 202 18.78 -5.17 0.28
N GLU A 203 19.54 -5.67 1.24
CA GLU A 203 19.04 -6.38 2.41
C GLU A 203 18.25 -5.47 3.35
N ARG A 204 18.74 -4.25 3.60
CA ARG A 204 17.99 -3.22 4.33
C ARG A 204 16.66 -2.91 3.65
N ALA A 205 16.70 -2.67 2.33
CA ALA A 205 15.51 -2.40 1.54
C ALA A 205 14.52 -3.57 1.58
N PHE A 206 15.02 -4.81 1.53
CA PHE A 206 14.20 -6.00 1.71
C PHE A 206 13.52 -6.03 3.08
N ILE A 207 14.25 -5.74 4.17
CA ILE A 207 13.70 -5.72 5.53
C ILE A 207 12.58 -4.69 5.66
N ILE A 208 12.81 -3.45 5.20
CA ILE A 208 11.80 -2.36 5.21
C ILE A 208 10.56 -2.77 4.42
N LYS A 209 10.76 -3.29 3.20
CA LYS A 209 9.66 -3.74 2.33
C LYS A 209 8.90 -4.93 2.92
N TYR A 210 9.60 -5.90 3.50
CA TYR A 210 8.99 -7.04 4.18
C TYR A 210 8.14 -6.57 5.35
N TYR A 211 8.69 -5.68 6.18
CA TYR A 211 8.00 -5.09 7.31
C TYR A 211 6.71 -4.37 6.88
N LEU A 212 6.82 -3.44 5.92
CA LEU A 212 5.67 -2.72 5.35
C LEU A 212 4.56 -3.69 4.89
N ASN A 213 4.92 -4.69 4.09
CA ASN A 213 3.96 -5.65 3.53
C ASN A 213 3.28 -6.49 4.62
N LYS A 214 4.04 -6.93 5.63
CA LYS A 214 3.49 -7.77 6.71
C LYS A 214 2.60 -6.99 7.66
N VAL A 215 2.98 -5.76 8.03
CA VAL A 215 2.11 -4.90 8.84
C VAL A 215 0.82 -4.59 8.07
N ALA A 216 0.90 -4.29 6.77
CA ALA A 216 -0.28 -4.08 5.93
C ALA A 216 -1.24 -5.27 5.94
N VAL A 217 -0.72 -6.49 5.89
CA VAL A 217 -1.51 -7.72 5.98
C VAL A 217 -2.18 -7.86 7.34
N GLU A 218 -1.45 -7.71 8.45
CA GLU A 218 -2.04 -7.84 9.79
C GLU A 218 -3.12 -6.77 10.05
N VAL A 219 -2.91 -5.51 9.63
CA VAL A 219 -3.94 -4.46 9.69
C VAL A 219 -5.20 -4.87 8.92
N GLN A 220 -5.03 -5.39 7.71
CA GLN A 220 -6.16 -5.78 6.87
C GLN A 220 -6.90 -7.00 7.43
N VAL A 221 -6.18 -7.95 8.04
CA VAL A 221 -6.74 -9.13 8.72
C VAL A 221 -7.58 -8.69 9.90
N GLU A 222 -7.02 -7.86 10.78
CA GLU A 222 -7.72 -7.37 11.97
C GLU A 222 -8.98 -6.59 11.61
N ARG A 223 -8.92 -5.76 10.56
CA ARG A 223 -10.08 -5.04 10.06
C ARG A 223 -11.18 -5.97 9.54
N LEU A 224 -10.82 -7.02 8.80
CA LEU A 224 -11.80 -8.01 8.32
C LEU A 224 -12.38 -8.81 9.49
N TYR A 225 -11.55 -9.21 10.44
CA TYR A 225 -11.97 -9.89 11.66
C TYR A 225 -13.03 -9.08 12.41
N ARG A 226 -12.77 -7.80 12.72
CA ARG A 226 -13.74 -6.92 13.38
C ARG A 226 -15.05 -6.82 12.60
N GLY A 227 -14.98 -6.72 11.28
CA GLY A 227 -16.17 -6.70 10.41
C GLY A 227 -16.98 -8.00 10.48
N MET A 228 -16.32 -9.16 10.52
CA MET A 228 -16.97 -10.47 10.65
C MET A 228 -17.56 -10.69 12.05
N ALA A 229 -16.83 -10.31 13.10
CA ALA A 229 -17.28 -10.41 14.50
C ALA A 229 -18.56 -9.59 14.74
N LEU A 230 -18.57 -8.32 14.32
CA LEU A 230 -19.75 -7.45 14.40
C LEU A 230 -20.96 -8.02 13.63
N LYS A 231 -20.72 -8.66 12.48
CA LYS A 231 -21.78 -9.31 11.71
C LYS A 231 -22.33 -10.52 12.45
N ALA A 232 -21.47 -11.35 13.03
CA ALA A 232 -21.87 -12.53 13.80
C ALA A 232 -22.67 -12.15 15.06
N GLU A 233 -22.28 -11.09 15.76
CA GLU A 233 -23.02 -10.56 16.91
C GLU A 233 -24.42 -10.07 16.51
N LYS A 234 -24.53 -9.34 15.39
CA LYS A 234 -25.82 -8.87 14.89
C LYS A 234 -26.74 -10.03 14.49
N GLU A 235 -26.18 -11.08 13.88
CA GLU A 235 -26.95 -12.28 13.53
C GLU A 235 -27.43 -13.03 14.78
N ARG A 236 -26.61 -13.14 15.84
CA ARG A 236 -27.01 -13.70 17.14
C ARG A 236 -28.09 -12.90 17.85
N GLY A 237 -27.97 -11.57 17.87
CA GLY A 237 -28.95 -10.69 18.52
C GLY A 237 -30.28 -10.57 17.78
N SER A 238 -30.34 -10.99 16.51
CA SER A 238 -31.56 -10.96 15.69
C SER A 238 -32.47 -12.18 15.85
N VAL A 239 -32.05 -13.19 16.63
CA VAL A 239 -32.93 -14.27 17.06
C VAL A 239 -33.84 -13.74 18.15
N THR A 240 -34.82 -12.92 17.77
CA THR A 240 -35.99 -12.70 18.64
C THR A 240 -36.54 -14.07 18.98
N PRO A 241 -36.71 -14.41 20.28
CA PRO A 241 -37.35 -15.66 20.65
C PRO A 241 -38.70 -15.65 19.97
N VAL A 242 -38.88 -16.56 19.00
CA VAL A 242 -40.20 -16.85 18.46
C VAL A 242 -40.97 -17.38 19.66
N THR A 243 -41.65 -16.49 20.37
CA THR A 243 -42.65 -16.89 21.32
C THR A 243 -43.62 -17.72 20.49
N PRO A 244 -43.78 -19.03 20.77
CA PRO A 244 -44.76 -19.83 20.06
C PRO A 244 -46.09 -19.15 20.36
N THR A 245 -46.59 -18.39 19.39
CA THR A 245 -47.94 -17.86 19.46
C THR A 245 -48.81 -19.09 19.33
N LEU A 246 -49.21 -19.62 20.48
CA LEU A 246 -50.32 -20.56 20.60
C LEU A 246 -51.45 -19.96 19.76
N ARG A 247 -51.70 -20.57 18.60
CA ARG A 247 -52.93 -20.39 17.84
C ARG A 247 -54.07 -20.68 18.81
N SER A 248 -54.66 -19.62 19.37
CA SER A 248 -56.03 -19.72 19.86
C SER A 248 -56.93 -19.87 18.64
N PRO A 249 -57.83 -20.86 18.64
CA PRO A 249 -58.81 -20.99 17.59
C PRO A 249 -59.85 -19.88 17.72
N GLU A 250 -60.33 -19.44 16.55
CA GLU A 250 -61.62 -18.82 16.27
C GLU A 250 -62.41 -18.22 17.44
N ARG A 251 -62.60 -16.91 17.35
CA ARG A 251 -63.91 -16.33 17.62
C ARG A 251 -64.22 -15.26 16.59
N GLU A 252 -65.06 -15.63 15.64
CA GLU A 252 -65.89 -14.69 14.91
C GLU A 252 -66.69 -13.86 15.91
N GLU A 253 -66.72 -12.54 15.75
CA GLU A 253 -67.96 -11.82 15.44
C GLU A 253 -67.76 -10.30 15.44
N ALA A 254 -68.35 -9.72 14.40
CA ALA A 254 -69.10 -8.47 14.41
C ALA A 254 -68.41 -7.13 14.79
N ASN A 255 -68.15 -6.36 13.73
CA ASN A 255 -68.91 -5.13 13.45
C ASN A 255 -68.89 -4.04 14.54
N ASN A 256 -68.05 -3.00 14.37
CA ASN A 256 -68.60 -1.65 14.46
C ASN A 256 -67.77 -0.56 13.76
N LYS A 257 -68.52 0.29 13.04
CA LYS A 257 -68.13 1.54 12.40
C LYS A 257 -67.91 2.62 13.47
N ARG A 258 -66.96 3.54 13.22
CA ARG A 258 -67.03 5.03 13.36
C ARG A 258 -65.59 5.57 13.41
N SER A 259 -65.14 6.32 12.40
CA SER A 259 -65.29 7.79 12.34
C SER A 259 -64.75 8.49 13.59
N GLY A 260 -63.58 9.11 13.47
CA GLY A 260 -62.97 9.91 14.54
C GLY A 260 -61.76 10.70 14.08
N ARG A 261 -62.01 11.65 13.18
CA ARG A 261 -61.08 12.71 12.77
C ARG A 261 -60.91 13.69 13.93
N SER A 262 -59.70 13.91 14.44
CA SER A 262 -59.32 15.23 14.98
C SER A 262 -57.80 15.42 15.07
N PRO A 263 -57.28 16.62 14.74
CA PRO A 263 -55.89 17.00 14.83
C PRO A 263 -55.58 17.72 16.14
N PHE A 264 -54.50 17.38 16.82
CA PHE A 264 -53.95 18.26 17.85
C PHE A 264 -52.43 18.42 17.72
N ARG A 265 -52.07 19.66 18.01
CA ARG A 265 -50.92 20.45 17.64
C ARG A 265 -50.52 21.16 18.92
N SER A 266 -49.33 20.90 19.45
CA SER A 266 -48.65 21.72 20.48
C SER A 266 -47.38 20.95 20.90
N SER A 267 -46.19 21.36 20.46
CA SER A 267 -45.33 22.43 20.98
C SER A 267 -44.32 21.94 22.02
N SER A 268 -43.04 22.06 21.65
CA SER A 268 -41.79 22.07 22.45
C SER A 268 -41.83 22.90 23.75
N PRO A 269 -40.73 23.05 24.53
CA PRO A 269 -39.37 22.43 24.51
C PRO A 269 -38.88 21.94 25.89
N GLU A 270 -37.88 21.05 25.97
CA GLU A 270 -36.93 21.17 27.08
C GLU A 270 -35.53 20.60 26.81
N ARG A 271 -34.57 21.32 27.39
CA ARG A 271 -33.13 21.25 27.21
C ARG A 271 -32.56 19.98 27.84
N TYR A 272 -31.68 19.30 27.12
CA TYR A 272 -30.55 18.61 27.75
C TYR A 272 -29.26 18.91 26.99
N LYS A 273 -28.33 19.58 27.69
CA LYS A 273 -26.93 19.68 27.31
C LYS A 273 -26.29 18.33 27.62
N GLY A 274 -25.96 17.57 26.59
CA GLY A 274 -25.16 16.35 26.68
C GLY A 274 -24.00 16.43 25.70
N THR A 275 -22.79 16.43 26.24
CA THR A 275 -21.51 16.32 25.52
C THR A 275 -21.45 15.04 24.70
N GLU A 276 -21.66 15.14 23.38
CA GLU A 276 -21.41 14.04 22.46
C GLU A 276 -19.93 14.03 22.04
N ARG A 277 -19.22 13.01 22.51
CA ARG A 277 -18.02 12.48 21.87
C ARG A 277 -18.38 12.07 20.45
N ARG A 278 -17.83 12.76 19.45
CA ARG A 278 -17.86 12.36 18.05
C ARG A 278 -17.14 11.01 17.88
N LEU A 279 -17.89 9.92 17.88
CA LEU A 279 -17.46 8.66 17.27
C LEU A 279 -17.85 8.71 15.79
N ASN A 280 -16.83 8.85 14.95
CA ASN A 280 -16.97 8.85 13.50
C ASN A 280 -17.47 7.49 12.99
N MET A 281 -18.72 7.50 12.53
CA MET A 281 -19.24 7.03 11.24
C MET A 281 -18.89 5.63 10.72
N SER A 282 -19.97 4.86 10.52
CA SER A 282 -20.11 3.68 9.68
C SER A 282 -19.70 3.91 8.21
N PRO A 283 -19.31 2.85 7.47
CA PRO A 283 -19.17 2.95 6.02
C PRO A 283 -20.52 2.74 5.33
N ASP A 284 -21.00 3.78 4.65
CA ASP A 284 -22.13 3.72 3.73
C ASP A 284 -21.88 2.72 2.60
N ARG A 285 -22.83 1.80 2.44
CA ARG A 285 -22.93 0.92 1.26
C ARG A 285 -23.48 1.73 0.09
N PHE A 286 -22.61 2.20 -0.80
CA PHE A 286 -23.04 2.63 -2.12
C PHE A 286 -23.42 1.41 -2.98
N ARG A 287 -24.72 1.16 -3.10
CA ARG A 287 -25.32 0.39 -4.20
C ARG A 287 -25.21 1.24 -5.48
N MET A 288 -24.28 0.89 -6.36
CA MET A 288 -24.26 1.44 -7.71
C MET A 288 -25.25 0.66 -8.59
N GLY A 289 -26.36 1.31 -8.93
CA GLY A 289 -27.25 0.88 -10.00
C GLY A 289 -26.57 1.13 -11.35
N ILE A 290 -26.49 0.09 -12.17
CA ILE A 290 -26.02 0.15 -13.55
C ILE A 290 -27.08 0.91 -14.36
N ARG A 291 -26.75 2.12 -14.83
CA ARG A 291 -27.43 2.76 -15.96
C ARG A 291 -26.46 2.79 -17.13
N THR A 292 -26.76 2.03 -18.16
CA THR A 292 -26.14 2.13 -19.48
C THR A 292 -26.56 3.44 -20.16
N PRO A 293 -25.66 4.09 -20.90
CA PRO A 293 -26.07 4.88 -22.04
C PRO A 293 -25.58 4.21 -23.33
N ASP A 294 -26.55 3.87 -24.14
CA ASP A 294 -26.49 3.56 -25.55
C ASP A 294 -26.38 4.88 -26.34
N ARG A 295 -25.32 5.04 -27.15
CA ARG A 295 -25.34 5.61 -28.52
C ARG A 295 -23.93 5.89 -29.06
N SER A 296 -23.70 5.42 -30.27
CA SER A 296 -22.51 5.62 -31.11
C SER A 296 -22.60 6.93 -31.96
N PRO A 297 -21.78 7.19 -33.00
CA PRO A 297 -20.84 8.31 -33.02
C PRO A 297 -21.04 9.31 -34.19
N GLU A 298 -20.49 10.50 -34.05
CA GLU A 298 -20.26 11.48 -35.14
C GLU A 298 -18.97 12.24 -34.77
N ARG A 299 -18.10 12.74 -35.66
CA ARG A 299 -17.81 12.61 -37.08
C ARG A 299 -16.52 13.45 -37.24
N SER A 300 -15.52 12.96 -37.96
CA SER A 300 -14.31 13.75 -38.29
C SER A 300 -14.65 14.94 -39.21
N PRO A 301 -13.80 15.98 -39.24
CA PRO A 301 -12.95 16.20 -40.42
C PRO A 301 -11.51 16.59 -40.01
N GLU A 302 -10.47 16.02 -40.61
CA GLU A 302 -9.91 16.29 -41.95
C GLU A 302 -9.09 17.61 -42.03
N ARG A 303 -7.77 17.43 -41.86
CA ARG A 303 -6.68 17.85 -42.75
C ARG A 303 -6.68 19.30 -43.28
N THR A 304 -5.67 20.07 -42.84
CA THR A 304 -4.98 21.01 -43.74
C THR A 304 -3.48 21.01 -43.46
N ALA A 305 -2.72 20.75 -44.53
CA ALA A 305 -1.27 20.82 -44.60
C ALA A 305 -0.81 22.24 -44.92
N ARG A 306 0.39 22.62 -44.44
CA ARG A 306 1.36 23.58 -45.02
C ARG A 306 2.64 23.44 -44.17
N SER A 307 3.69 22.77 -44.66
CA SER A 307 4.69 23.23 -45.64
C SER A 307 5.45 24.49 -45.21
N SER A 308 6.72 24.31 -44.85
CA SER A 308 7.89 25.20 -45.00
C SER A 308 9.08 24.48 -44.33
N GLN A 309 9.86 23.66 -45.04
CA GLN A 309 11.11 24.04 -45.71
C GLN A 309 11.98 25.01 -44.89
N ASN A 310 13.10 24.50 -44.37
CA ASN A 310 14.42 25.13 -44.23
C ASN A 310 15.37 24.05 -43.68
N ALA A 311 16.12 23.38 -44.56
CA ALA A 311 17.49 23.71 -44.96
C ALA A 311 18.53 23.34 -43.88
N SER A 312 19.24 22.23 -44.15
CA SER A 312 20.46 21.78 -43.49
C SER A 312 21.61 22.78 -43.71
N PRO A 313 22.70 22.67 -42.92
CA PRO A 313 23.91 22.22 -43.58
C PRO A 313 24.73 21.17 -42.81
N THR A 314 25.25 20.29 -43.64
CA THR A 314 26.24 19.23 -43.49
C THR A 314 27.57 19.69 -42.88
N GLN A 315 28.04 19.02 -41.82
CA GLN A 315 29.46 18.77 -41.49
C GLN A 315 29.47 17.44 -40.70
N GLY A 316 29.90 16.29 -41.23
CA GLY A 316 31.28 15.92 -41.54
C GLY A 316 31.86 15.05 -40.40
N PRO A 317 32.03 13.72 -40.56
CA PRO A 317 32.49 12.85 -39.47
C PRO A 317 34.02 12.84 -39.36
N ARG A 318 34.56 13.38 -38.25
CA ARG A 318 35.98 13.21 -37.91
C ARG A 318 36.19 11.85 -37.24
N LYS A 319 36.82 10.94 -38.00
CA LYS A 319 37.53 9.77 -37.49
C LYS A 319 38.65 10.22 -36.56
N MET A 320 38.60 9.80 -35.29
CA MET A 320 39.77 9.76 -34.41
C MET A 320 40.07 8.28 -34.17
N LYS A 321 41.16 7.82 -34.79
CA LYS A 321 41.88 6.61 -34.41
C LYS A 321 42.66 6.95 -33.15
N SER A 322 42.46 6.18 -32.09
CA SER A 322 43.46 6.05 -31.03
C SER A 322 43.67 4.57 -30.73
N SER A 323 44.95 4.26 -30.85
CA SER A 323 45.68 3.03 -30.66
C SER A 323 45.51 2.40 -29.27
N SER A 324 45.27 1.08 -29.30
CA SER A 324 45.94 0.04 -28.51
C SER A 324 46.75 0.44 -27.26
N ALA A 325 46.32 -0.08 -26.11
CA ALA A 325 47.24 -0.59 -25.09
C ALA A 325 46.72 -1.94 -24.61
N LEU A 326 47.52 -2.97 -24.92
CA LEU A 326 47.45 -4.33 -24.42
C LEU A 326 47.84 -4.32 -22.94
N LEU A 327 46.99 -4.84 -22.07
CA LEU A 327 47.44 -5.45 -20.81
C LEU A 327 46.61 -6.71 -20.57
N SER A 328 47.23 -7.81 -20.95
CA SER A 328 47.07 -9.15 -20.42
C SER A 328 46.93 -9.15 -18.90
N ASN A 329 45.93 -9.85 -18.37
CA ASN A 329 46.10 -10.60 -17.15
C ASN A 329 45.38 -11.94 -17.25
N SER A 330 46.22 -12.96 -17.13
CA SER A 330 45.95 -14.37 -17.31
C SER A 330 45.42 -14.98 -16.00
N THR A 331 44.48 -15.89 -16.16
CA THR A 331 44.40 -17.21 -15.49
C THR A 331 44.34 -17.26 -13.96
N THR A 332 43.18 -17.66 -13.44
CA THR A 332 43.09 -18.76 -12.46
C THR A 332 41.67 -19.32 -12.46
N SER A 333 41.44 -20.25 -13.40
CA SER A 333 40.26 -21.10 -13.45
C SER A 333 40.39 -22.16 -12.35
N ALA A 334 39.81 -21.89 -11.18
CA ALA A 334 39.62 -22.91 -10.16
C ALA A 334 38.37 -23.73 -10.51
N SER A 335 38.57 -24.89 -11.13
CA SER A 335 37.55 -25.91 -11.28
C SER A 335 37.15 -26.45 -9.91
N ILE A 336 35.98 -26.04 -9.42
CA ILE A 336 35.33 -26.64 -8.26
C ILE A 336 34.60 -27.90 -8.75
N THR A 337 35.19 -29.04 -8.48
CA THR A 337 34.58 -30.37 -8.63
C THR A 337 33.43 -30.49 -7.63
N ILE A 338 32.19 -30.38 -8.12
CA ILE A 338 30.98 -30.57 -7.34
C ILE A 338 30.75 -32.08 -7.20
N SER A 339 31.03 -32.61 -6.02
CA SER A 339 30.64 -33.96 -5.62
C SER A 339 29.10 -34.05 -5.46
N PRO A 340 28.46 -35.13 -5.91
CA PRO A 340 27.02 -35.32 -5.76
C PRO A 340 26.64 -35.62 -4.30
N PRO A 341 25.52 -35.07 -3.78
CA PRO A 341 25.04 -35.38 -2.45
C PRO A 341 24.47 -36.79 -2.37
N SER A 342 24.91 -37.50 -1.34
CA SER A 342 24.47 -38.84 -0.95
C SER A 342 23.00 -38.87 -0.51
N SER A 343 22.39 -40.03 -0.78
CA SER A 343 21.01 -40.42 -0.56
C SER A 343 20.46 -40.15 0.85
N PRO A 344 19.14 -39.91 0.99
CA PRO A 344 18.50 -39.72 2.29
C PRO A 344 18.35 -41.05 3.06
N THR A 345 18.91 -41.08 4.26
CA THR A 345 18.75 -42.14 5.27
C THR A 345 17.30 -42.17 5.76
N LYS A 346 16.65 -43.32 5.60
CA LYS A 346 15.31 -43.61 6.11
C LYS A 346 15.33 -43.66 7.64
N ASN A 347 14.89 -42.59 8.30
CA ASN A 347 14.61 -42.63 9.73
C ASN A 347 13.29 -43.39 9.96
N LYS A 348 13.43 -44.57 10.58
CA LYS A 348 12.34 -45.44 11.01
C LYS A 348 11.51 -44.73 12.08
N LEU A 349 10.23 -44.56 11.78
CA LEU A 349 9.18 -44.11 12.67
C LEU A 349 8.96 -45.16 13.77
N SER A 350 9.51 -44.92 14.96
CA SER A 350 9.22 -45.69 16.17
C SER A 350 7.82 -45.32 16.67
N LYS A 351 6.89 -46.27 16.57
CA LYS A 351 5.55 -46.19 17.18
C LYS A 351 5.70 -46.46 18.68
N GLN A 352 5.72 -45.41 19.49
CA GLN A 352 5.58 -45.51 20.93
C GLN A 352 4.10 -45.46 21.27
N THR A 353 3.47 -46.63 21.37
CA THR A 353 2.12 -46.79 21.91
C THR A 353 2.16 -46.56 23.41
N SER A 354 1.76 -45.37 23.86
CA SER A 354 1.43 -45.12 25.26
C SER A 354 0.06 -45.71 25.56
N ALA A 355 0.06 -46.74 26.41
CA ALA A 355 -1.16 -47.29 26.99
C ALA A 355 -1.79 -46.24 27.91
N PHE A 356 -2.90 -45.65 27.48
CA PHE A 356 -3.75 -44.81 28.30
C PHE A 356 -4.48 -45.68 29.34
N ASN A 357 -4.25 -45.37 30.62
CA ASN A 357 -5.02 -45.91 31.72
C ASN A 357 -6.48 -45.44 31.64
N LEU A 358 -7.37 -46.29 31.12
CA LEU A 358 -8.82 -46.11 31.22
C LEU A 358 -9.30 -46.58 32.60
N ARG A 359 -9.28 -45.66 33.57
CA ARG A 359 -10.04 -45.82 34.81
C ARG A 359 -11.43 -45.23 34.56
N LEU A 360 -12.34 -46.08 34.10
CA LEU A 360 -13.76 -45.75 33.89
C LEU A 360 -14.42 -45.50 35.24
N ASN A 361 -14.70 -44.22 35.52
CA ASN A 361 -15.57 -43.80 36.61
C ASN A 361 -17.01 -43.82 36.07
N MET A 362 -17.79 -44.85 36.42
CA MET A 362 -19.11 -45.15 35.82
C MET A 362 -20.32 -44.52 36.54
N ASN A 363 -20.14 -43.44 37.30
CA ASN A 363 -21.23 -42.89 38.13
C ASN A 363 -21.75 -41.50 37.72
N GLU A 364 -21.47 -41.02 36.51
CA GLU A 364 -22.00 -39.73 36.05
C GLU A 364 -22.74 -39.91 34.72
N ALA A 365 -24.04 -39.65 34.72
CA ALA A 365 -24.85 -39.70 33.51
C ALA A 365 -24.25 -38.72 32.47
N PRO A 366 -24.00 -39.15 31.22
CA PRO A 366 -23.39 -38.31 30.22
C PRO A 366 -24.30 -37.10 29.96
N ASN A 367 -23.84 -35.93 30.37
CA ASN A 367 -24.48 -34.68 30.03
C ASN A 367 -24.28 -34.46 28.52
N LEU A 368 -25.27 -34.88 27.73
CA LEU A 368 -25.29 -34.85 26.26
C LEU A 368 -25.41 -33.42 25.68
N ALA A 369 -25.18 -32.39 26.50
CA ALA A 369 -25.06 -31.03 25.98
C ALA A 369 -23.81 -30.96 25.09
N PRO A 370 -23.93 -30.61 23.79
CA PRO A 370 -22.76 -30.42 22.96
C PRO A 370 -21.86 -29.36 23.60
N PRO A 371 -20.53 -29.58 23.66
CA PRO A 371 -19.62 -28.63 24.27
C PRO A 371 -19.79 -27.28 23.57
N VAL A 372 -20.19 -26.26 24.34
CA VAL A 372 -20.29 -24.90 23.84
C VAL A 372 -18.90 -24.51 23.33
N PRO A 373 -18.73 -24.18 22.04
CA PRO A 373 -17.42 -23.80 21.50
C PRO A 373 -16.84 -22.67 22.34
N GLN A 374 -15.60 -22.83 22.82
CA GLN A 374 -14.96 -21.78 23.60
C GLN A 374 -14.78 -20.54 22.70
N GLU A 375 -15.00 -19.35 23.25
CA GLU A 375 -14.94 -18.09 22.51
C GLU A 375 -13.59 -17.86 21.81
N GLU A 376 -12.51 -18.37 22.43
CA GLU A 376 -11.15 -18.44 21.90
C GLU A 376 -11.06 -19.19 20.55
N ASP A 377 -11.79 -20.31 20.40
CA ASP A 377 -11.77 -21.13 19.19
C ASP A 377 -12.44 -20.39 18.03
N ILE A 378 -13.56 -19.71 18.31
CA ILE A 378 -14.29 -18.91 17.32
C ILE A 378 -13.42 -17.75 16.84
N LYS A 379 -12.77 -17.03 17.76
CA LYS A 379 -11.86 -15.94 17.44
C LYS A 379 -10.70 -16.41 16.56
N THR A 380 -10.08 -17.53 16.93
CA THR A 380 -8.97 -18.13 16.18
C THR A 380 -9.38 -18.55 14.78
N GLN A 381 -10.58 -19.14 14.64
CA GLN A 381 -11.15 -19.52 13.35
C GLN A 381 -11.42 -18.30 12.47
N LEU A 382 -12.05 -17.24 13.00
CA LEU A 382 -12.33 -16.02 12.27
C LEU A 382 -11.05 -15.29 11.82
N LEU A 383 -10.03 -15.21 12.68
CA LEU A 383 -8.72 -14.66 12.31
C LEU A 383 -8.04 -15.48 11.21
N SER A 384 -8.13 -16.81 11.28
CA SER A 384 -7.62 -17.70 10.23
C SER A 384 -8.32 -17.46 8.89
N GLN A 385 -9.66 -17.38 8.90
CA GLN A 385 -10.45 -17.06 7.71
C GLN A 385 -10.11 -15.67 7.14
N ALA A 386 -9.94 -14.65 7.99
CA ALA A 386 -9.51 -13.32 7.57
C ALA A 386 -8.13 -13.37 6.88
N ARG A 387 -7.15 -14.09 7.45
CA ARG A 387 -5.82 -14.28 6.84
C ARG A 387 -5.88 -14.94 5.47
N ILE A 388 -6.69 -15.99 5.32
CA ILE A 388 -6.89 -16.66 4.03
C ILE A 388 -7.50 -15.69 3.01
N ALA A 389 -8.52 -14.93 3.41
CA ALA A 389 -9.18 -13.96 2.54
C ALA A 389 -8.23 -12.85 2.07
N VAL A 390 -7.41 -12.28 2.97
CA VAL A 390 -6.41 -11.25 2.61
C VAL A 390 -5.37 -11.81 1.64
N ARG A 391 -4.83 -13.00 1.91
CA ARG A 391 -3.84 -13.63 1.02
C ARG A 391 -4.40 -13.89 -0.37
N LYS A 392 -5.61 -14.48 -0.43
CA LYS A 392 -6.31 -14.71 -1.70
C LYS A 392 -6.46 -13.42 -2.50
N LYS A 393 -6.90 -12.33 -1.85
CA LYS A 393 -7.06 -11.02 -2.51
C LYS A 393 -5.74 -10.49 -3.08
N ILE A 394 -4.63 -10.62 -2.34
CA ILE A 394 -3.29 -10.22 -2.81
C ILE A 394 -2.83 -11.07 -4.00
N ASP A 395 -3.08 -12.38 -3.96
CA ASP A 395 -2.68 -13.28 -5.04
C ASP A 395 -3.50 -13.08 -6.32
N ASP A 396 -4.81 -12.78 -6.17
CA ASP A 396 -5.67 -12.35 -7.27
C ASP A 396 -5.13 -11.06 -7.91
N GLU A 397 -4.69 -10.07 -7.11
CA GLU A 397 -4.11 -8.82 -7.61
C GLU A 397 -2.75 -9.03 -8.30
N LYS A 398 -1.89 -9.89 -7.76
CA LYS A 398 -0.63 -10.27 -8.42
C LYS A 398 -0.89 -10.92 -9.78
N LEU A 399 -1.90 -11.78 -9.87
CA LEU A 399 -2.28 -12.41 -11.13
C LEU A 399 -2.82 -11.38 -12.12
N ALA A 400 -3.65 -10.44 -11.66
CA ALA A 400 -4.15 -9.33 -12.47
C ALA A 400 -3.01 -8.46 -13.03
N LEU A 401 -2.05 -8.08 -12.18
CA LEU A 401 -0.84 -7.36 -12.59
C LEU A 401 0.00 -8.11 -13.61
N LYS A 402 0.19 -9.42 -13.41
CA LYS A 402 0.94 -10.27 -14.34
C LYS A 402 0.27 -10.29 -15.72
N LYS A 403 -1.06 -10.42 -15.76
CA LYS A 403 -1.85 -10.37 -17.00
C LYS A 403 -1.73 -9.00 -17.67
N LEU A 404 -1.85 -7.91 -16.92
CA LEU A 404 -1.72 -6.54 -17.44
C LEU A 404 -0.34 -6.29 -18.05
N ARG A 405 0.73 -6.71 -17.36
CA ARG A 405 2.11 -6.59 -17.88
C ARG A 405 2.31 -7.41 -19.15
N ALA A 406 1.75 -8.62 -19.22
CA ALA A 406 1.81 -9.43 -20.43
C ALA A 406 1.07 -8.76 -21.59
N ALA A 407 -0.12 -8.19 -21.35
CA ALA A 407 -0.88 -7.44 -22.34
C ALA A 407 -0.11 -6.20 -22.84
N ASN A 408 0.47 -5.40 -21.95
CA ASN A 408 1.25 -4.23 -22.32
C ASN A 408 2.50 -4.59 -23.14
N ARG A 409 3.19 -5.69 -22.82
CA ARG A 409 4.32 -6.20 -23.61
C ARG A 409 3.87 -6.63 -25.01
N ALA A 410 2.75 -7.34 -25.12
CA ALA A 410 2.19 -7.75 -26.41
C ALA A 410 1.79 -6.55 -27.27
N SER A 411 1.17 -5.52 -26.69
CA SER A 411 0.82 -4.28 -27.40
C SER A 411 2.05 -3.51 -27.89
N ARG A 412 3.11 -3.42 -27.07
CA ARG A 412 4.38 -2.80 -27.51
C ARG A 412 5.02 -3.56 -28.66
N ALA A 413 5.13 -4.88 -28.55
CA ALA A 413 5.69 -5.71 -29.62
C ALA A 413 4.92 -5.57 -30.94
N LYS A 414 3.59 -5.43 -30.90
CA LYS A 414 2.76 -5.15 -32.09
C LYS A 414 3.06 -3.78 -32.70
N ASN A 415 3.20 -2.75 -31.88
CA ASN A 415 3.55 -1.40 -32.35
C ASN A 415 4.95 -1.38 -32.98
N ASP A 416 5.93 -2.05 -32.36
CA ASP A 416 7.29 -2.14 -32.89
C ASP A 416 7.32 -2.91 -34.21
N ALA A 417 6.51 -3.98 -34.34
CA ALA A 417 6.37 -4.69 -35.61
C ALA A 417 5.72 -3.83 -36.71
N ALA A 418 4.74 -2.99 -36.36
CA ALA A 418 4.06 -2.10 -37.30
C ALA A 418 4.93 -0.91 -37.76
N ILE A 419 5.89 -0.47 -36.93
CA ILE A 419 6.86 0.58 -37.32
C ILE A 419 7.92 0.04 -38.27
N ASN A 420 8.23 -1.26 -38.19
CA ASN A 420 9.27 -1.91 -39.00
C ASN A 420 8.77 -2.51 -40.32
N ALA A 421 7.44 -2.58 -40.51
CA ALA A 421 6.80 -3.03 -41.75
C ALA A 421 6.43 -1.81 -42.61
#